data_AF-A0A962NAL4-F1
#
_entry.id   AF-A0A962NAL4-F1
#
_cell.length_a   1.000
_cell.length_b   1.000
_cell.length_c   1.000
_cell.angle_alpha   90.00
_cell.angle_beta   90.00
_cell.angle_gamma   90.00
#
_symmetry.space_group_name_H-M   'P 1'
#
loop_
_entity.id
_entity.type
_entity.pdbx_description
1 polymer ?
#
loop_
_entity_poly.entity_id
_entity_poly.type
_entity_poly.pdbx_seq_one_letter_code
_entity_poly.pdbx_strand_id
1 'polypeptide(L)' 'FTYTEFHDVNGTRPMASKMPRFMWMDADPVVAAGIEAVERGQIVCVPGWWNRFIYALVSWLPDSWALGLVDRRSKAFRKR' A
#
# COMPACT_ATOMS: atom_id res chain seq x y z
N PHE A 1 -1.43 5.07 -0.29
CA PHE A 1 -1.32 5.14 -1.77
C PHE A 1 -0.62 6.45 -2.11
N THR A 2 0.30 6.44 -3.07
CA THR A 2 1.05 7.64 -3.47
C THR A 2 0.28 8.37 -4.56
N TYR A 3 0.06 9.68 -4.44
CA TYR A 3 -0.68 10.44 -5.46
C TYR A 3 0.21 10.66 -6.69
N THR A 4 -0.07 9.94 -7.79
CA THR A 4 0.62 10.07 -9.09
C THR A 4 -0.39 9.89 -10.23
N GLU A 5 -0.08 10.39 -11.43
CA GLU A 5 -0.92 10.21 -12.64
C GLU A 5 -1.13 8.74 -13.04
N PHE A 6 -0.38 7.82 -12.41
CA PHE A 6 -0.48 6.39 -12.65
C PHE A 6 -1.86 5.80 -12.28
N HIS A 7 -2.60 6.44 -11.36
CA HIS A 7 -3.95 5.99 -10.95
C HIS A 7 -5.03 6.26 -12.01
N ASP A 8 -4.74 7.10 -12.99
CA ASP A 8 -5.67 7.50 -14.05
C ASP A 8 -5.62 6.50 -15.20
N VAL A 9 -4.42 6.03 -15.51
CA VAL A 9 -4.15 5.09 -16.60
C VAL A 9 -4.53 3.66 -16.22
N ASN A 10 -4.38 3.29 -14.94
CA ASN A 10 -4.63 1.91 -14.48
C ASN A 10 -6.10 1.63 -14.07
N GLY A 11 -7.02 2.58 -14.29
CA GLY A 11 -8.45 2.42 -13.97
C GLY A 11 -8.77 2.29 -12.48
N THR A 12 -7.81 2.54 -11.59
CA THR A 12 -7.96 2.43 -10.13
C THR A 12 -8.42 3.72 -9.45
N ARG A 13 -8.59 4.82 -10.21
CA ARG A 13 -9.15 6.10 -9.76
C ARG A 13 -10.45 5.98 -8.93
N PRO A 14 -11.42 5.09 -9.21
CA PRO A 14 -12.63 4.93 -8.40
C PRO A 14 -12.38 4.32 -7.01
N MET A 15 -11.35 3.48 -6.85
CA MET A 15 -10.93 2.95 -5.54
C MET A 15 -10.08 3.98 -4.79
N ALA A 16 -9.19 4.67 -5.52
CA ALA A 16 -8.39 5.77 -5.01
C ALA A 16 -9.27 6.91 -4.46
N SER A 17 -10.28 7.37 -5.21
CA SER A 17 -11.16 8.47 -4.81
C SER A 17 -12.02 8.17 -3.57
N LYS A 18 -12.12 6.91 -3.13
CA LYS A 18 -12.82 6.51 -1.90
C LYS A 18 -11.92 6.53 -0.67
N MET A 19 -10.60 6.69 -0.85
CA MET A 19 -9.68 6.78 0.27
C MET A 19 -9.63 8.20 0.84
N PRO A 20 -9.70 8.35 2.18
CA PRO A 20 -9.58 9.65 2.83
C PRO A 20 -8.26 10.35 2.47
N ARG A 21 -8.32 11.68 2.31
CA ARG A 21 -7.16 12.52 1.92
C ARG A 21 -5.91 12.30 2.77
N PHE A 22 -6.05 11.98 4.06
CA PHE A 22 -4.93 11.74 4.98
C PHE A 22 -4.15 10.43 4.73
N MET A 23 -4.70 9.50 3.95
CA MET A 23 -4.01 8.25 3.57
C MET A 23 -3.20 8.37 2.27
N TRP A 24 -3.29 9.52 1.61
CA TRP A 24 -2.49 9.85 0.45
C TRP A 24 -1.15 10.42 0.92
N MET A 25 -0.08 9.90 0.34
CA MET A 25 1.24 10.49 0.48
C MET A 25 1.66 11.09 -0.85
N ASP A 26 2.37 12.20 -0.79
CA ASP A 26 3.04 12.77 -1.95
C ASP A 26 4.17 11.84 -2.42
N ALA A 27 4.52 11.94 -3.69
CA ALA A 27 5.55 11.08 -4.30
C ALA A 27 6.94 11.33 -3.72
N ASP A 28 7.30 12.60 -3.53
CA ASP A 28 8.63 13.01 -3.06
C ASP A 28 9.07 12.35 -1.75
N PRO A 29 8.29 12.39 -0.64
CA PRO A 29 8.69 11.73 0.61
C PRO A 29 8.74 10.20 0.50
N VAL A 30 7.95 9.60 -0.39
CA VAL A 30 7.97 8.14 -0.63
C VAL A 30 9.26 7.73 -1.35
N VAL A 31 9.66 8.50 -2.36
CA VAL A 31 10.90 8.26 -3.12
C VAL A 31 12.11 8.41 -2.21
N ALA A 32 12.18 9.49 -1.43
CA ALA A 32 13.29 9.72 -0.49
C ALA A 32 13.42 8.57 0.53
N ALA A 33 12.31 8.14 1.13
CA ALA A 33 12.31 7.03 2.08
C ALA A 33 12.69 5.68 1.44
N GLY A 34 12.34 5.47 0.17
CA GLY A 34 12.73 4.29 -0.59
C GLY A 34 14.23 4.23 -0.86
N ILE A 35 14.82 5.33 -1.31
CA ILE A 35 16.27 5.43 -1.57
C ILE A 35 17.05 5.15 -0.27
N GLU A 36 16.68 5.84 0.81
CA GLU A 36 17.34 5.69 2.11
C GLU A 36 17.21 4.26 2.67
N ALA A 37 16.10 3.58 2.41
CA ALA A 37 15.93 2.18 2.82
C ALA A 37 16.83 1.22 2.03
N VAL A 38 16.99 1.44 0.73
CA VAL A 38 17.89 0.66 -0.12
C VAL A 38 19.34 0.82 0.33
N GLU A 39 19.76 2.06 0.61
CA GLU A 39 21.11 2.35 1.13
C GLU A 39 21.39 1.67 2.48
N ARG A 40 20.35 1.48 3.31
CA ARG A 40 20.44 0.75 4.59
C ARG A 40 20.31 -0.77 4.46
N GLY A 41 20.14 -1.31 3.25
CA GLY A 41 19.94 -2.74 3.02
C GLY A 41 18.58 -3.27 3.53
N GLN A 42 17.57 -2.41 3.68
CA GLN A 42 16.24 -2.83 4.09
C GLN A 42 15.45 -3.35 2.88
N ILE A 43 15.04 -4.62 2.93
CA ILE A 43 14.28 -5.28 1.85
C ILE A 43 12.86 -4.70 1.71
N VAL A 44 12.27 -4.27 2.83
CA VAL A 44 10.91 -3.71 2.87
C VAL A 44 10.94 -2.39 3.62
N CYS A 45 10.46 -1.33 2.97
CA CYS A 45 10.27 0.00 3.59
C CYS A 45 8.79 0.39 3.50
N VAL A 46 8.22 0.79 4.63
CA VAL A 46 6.84 1.28 4.72
C VAL A 46 6.88 2.78 5.05
N PRO A 47 6.79 3.67 4.04
CA PRO A 47 6.85 5.11 4.25
C PRO A 47 5.56 5.65 4.84
N GLY A 48 5.66 6.59 5.78
CA GLY A 48 4.53 7.31 6.37
C GLY A 48 3.91 6.67 7.60
N TRP A 49 3.51 7.48 8.57
CA TRP A 49 2.96 7.04 9.86
C TRP A 49 1.69 6.18 9.70
N TRP A 50 0.75 6.61 8.86
CA TRP A 50 -0.50 5.87 8.63
C TRP A 50 -0.27 4.51 7.97
N ASN A 51 0.66 4.41 7.03
CA ASN A 51 0.98 3.13 6.41
C ASN A 51 1.68 2.19 7.41
N ARG A 52 2.56 2.72 8.27
CA ARG A 52 3.20 1.95 9.35
C ARG A 52 2.17 1.46 10.38
N PHE A 53 1.18 2.30 10.70
CA PHE A 53 0.08 1.93 11.60
C PHE A 53 -0.77 0.79 11.01
N ILE A 54 -1.15 0.89 9.73
CA ILE A 54 -1.89 -0.19 9.05
C ILE A 54 -1.04 -1.46 8.98
N TYR A 55 0.24 -1.35 8.63
CA TYR A 55 1.16 -2.48 8.63
C TYR A 55 1.21 -3.15 10.01
N ALA A 56 1.38 -2.38 11.09
CA ALA A 56 1.40 -2.93 12.45
C ALA A 56 0.08 -3.64 12.81
N LEU A 57 -1.08 -3.08 12.44
CA LEU A 57 -2.38 -3.72 12.65
C LEU A 57 -2.50 -5.04 11.87
N VAL A 58 -2.03 -5.07 10.62
CA VAL A 58 -2.09 -6.26 9.77
C VAL A 58 -1.09 -7.32 10.24
N SER A 59 0.11 -6.93 10.65
CA SER A 59 1.12 -7.84 11.20
C SER A 59 0.73 -8.42 12.55
N TRP A 60 -0.23 -7.81 13.24
CA TRP A 60 -0.80 -8.35 14.48
C TRP A 60 -1.97 -9.31 14.24
N LEU A 61 -2.48 -9.40 13.01
CA LEU A 61 -3.47 -10.42 12.67
C LEU A 61 -2.80 -11.79 12.53
N PRO A 62 -3.44 -12.88 13.01
CA PRO A 62 -2.96 -14.23 12.78
C PRO A 62 -2.90 -14.55 11.27
N ASP A 63 -1.84 -15.23 10.82
CA ASP A 63 -1.61 -15.55 9.41
C ASP A 63 -2.80 -16.27 8.74
N SER A 64 -3.54 -17.09 9.49
CA SER A 64 -4.73 -17.79 9.00
C SER A 64 -5.86 -16.83 8.58
N TRP A 65 -5.98 -15.68 9.24
CA TRP A 65 -6.97 -14.66 8.92
C TRP A 65 -6.52 -13.82 7.71
N ALA A 66 -5.24 -13.47 7.66
CA ALA A 66 -4.64 -12.76 6.53
C ALA A 66 -4.78 -13.56 5.23
N LEU A 67 -4.43 -14.86 5.27
CA LEU A 67 -4.57 -15.76 4.14
C LEU A 67 -6.04 -15.94 3.71
N GLY A 68 -6.98 -16.05 4.66
CA GLY A 68 -8.41 -16.13 4.34
C GLY A 68 -8.98 -14.86 3.69
N LEU A 69 -8.48 -13.69 4.08
CA LEU A 69 -8.86 -12.41 3.46
C LEU A 69 -8.31 -12.26 2.03
N VAL A 70 -7.06 -12.69 1.81
CA VAL A 70 -6.43 -12.68 0.49
C VAL A 70 -7.11 -13.69 -0.44
N ASP A 71 -7.41 -14.91 0.03
CA ASP A 71 -8.12 -15.93 -0.77
C ASP A 71 -9.48 -15.45 -1.25
N ARG A 72 -10.28 -14.81 -0.38
CA ARG A 72 -11.59 -14.24 -0.73
C ARG A 72 -11.52 -13.12 -1.76
N ARG A 73 -10.42 -12.35 -1.81
CA ARG A 73 -10.19 -11.28 -2.80
C ARG A 73 -9.41 -11.73 -4.03
N SER A 74 -8.71 -12.86 -4.00
CA SER A 74 -7.92 -13.39 -5.13
C SER A 74 -8.78 -13.63 -6.37
N LYS A 75 -10.04 -14.02 -6.19
CA LYS A 75 -11.04 -14.20 -7.26
C LYS A 75 -11.36 -12.90 -8.01
N ALA A 76 -11.18 -11.73 -7.37
CA ALA A 76 -11.41 -10.43 -8.00
C ALA A 76 -10.18 -9.91 -8.78
N PHE A 77 -8.97 -10.38 -8.46
CA PHE A 77 -7.74 -9.96 -9.15
C PHE A 77 -7.40 -10.81 -10.38
N ARG A 78 -7.95 -12.02 -10.49
CA ARG A 78 -7.80 -12.87 -11.68
C ARG A 78 -8.91 -12.55 -12.70
N LYS A 79 -8.79 -11.43 -13.41
CA LYS A 79 -9.48 -11.28 -14.70
C LYS A 79 -8.73 -12.13 -15.74
N ARG A 80 -9.45 -13.06 -16.38
CA ARG A 80 -9.05 -13.62 -17.67
C ARG A 80 -9.20 -12.57 -18.76
#